data_AF-A0A9N9P7V1-F1
#
_entry.id   AF-A0A9N9P7V1-F1
#
_cell.length_a   1.000
_cell.length_b   1.000
_cell.length_c   1.000
_cell.angle_alpha   90.00
_cell.angle_beta   90.00
_cell.angle_gamma   90.00
#
_symmetry.space_group_name_H-M   'P 1'
#
loop_
_entity.id
_entity.type
_entity.pdbx_description
1 polymer ?
#
loop_
_entity_poly.entity_id
_entity_poly.type
_entity_poly.pdbx_seq_one_letter_code
_entity_poly.pdbx_strand_id
1 'polypeptide(L)'
;RNDGDVLDNLLLDNYKWQYLDKLVLLLQSFAQSITFIESSQYLTMGMMYPTIYKLILHLDDISIKLTTSKIQDICEIMNDSILNHWDEPKEIELIASYLDPCFKNLHFLSPSKKIETVNLLRTKIANLSDLSTFTTSNIPTQDTHKHMMS
;
A
#
# COMPACT_ATOMS: atom_id res chain seq x y z
N ARG A 1 -21.44 10.97 -50.13
CA ARG A 1 -19.99 10.77 -49.90
C ARG A 1 -19.60 11.42 -48.56
N ASN A 2 -20.29 11.06 -47.47
CA ASN A 2 -19.96 11.51 -46.10
C ASN A 2 -19.41 10.37 -45.25
N ASP A 3 -19.77 9.12 -45.56
CA ASP A 3 -19.40 7.96 -44.75
C ASP A 3 -17.90 7.65 -44.76
N GLY A 4 -17.20 7.97 -45.85
CA GLY A 4 -15.74 7.81 -45.95
C GLY A 4 -14.99 8.79 -45.04
N ASP A 5 -15.37 10.06 -45.06
CA ASP A 5 -14.75 11.10 -44.21
C ASP A 5 -15.08 10.89 -42.72
N VAL A 6 -16.25 10.33 -42.39
CA VAL A 6 -16.59 9.94 -41.01
C VAL A 6 -15.72 8.77 -40.54
N LEU A 7 -15.47 7.78 -41.41
CA LEU A 7 -14.64 6.62 -41.09
C LEU A 7 -13.17 7.01 -40.89
N ASP A 8 -12.64 7.90 -41.73
CA ASP A 8 -11.26 8.40 -41.60
C ASP A 8 -11.03 9.20 -40.31
N ASN A 9 -12.06 9.88 -39.80
CA ASN A 9 -12.01 10.54 -38.50
C ASN A 9 -12.15 9.57 -37.30
N LEU A 10 -12.78 8.41 -37.51
CA LEU A 10 -12.98 7.39 -36.49
C LEU A 10 -11.75 6.47 -36.36
N LEU A 11 -11.05 6.21 -37.46
CA LEU A 11 -9.84 5.40 -37.47
C LEU A 11 -8.74 6.09 -36.69
N LEU A 12 -8.19 5.39 -35.70
CA LEU A 12 -7.02 5.83 -34.98
C LEU A 12 -5.83 5.80 -35.94
N ASP A 13 -5.15 6.94 -36.06
CA ASP A 13 -3.87 6.99 -36.75
C ASP A 13 -2.79 6.20 -35.98
N ASN A 14 -1.68 5.91 -36.65
CA ASN A 14 -0.58 5.15 -36.05
C ASN A 14 -0.03 5.78 -34.76
N TYR A 15 -0.08 7.11 -34.64
CA TYR A 15 0.39 7.81 -33.45
C TYR A 15 -0.54 7.56 -32.25
N LYS A 16 -1.86 7.60 -32.47
CA LYS A 16 -2.86 7.28 -31.46
C LYS A 16 -2.79 5.80 -31.04
N TRP A 17 -2.53 4.88 -31.96
CA TRP A 17 -2.30 3.46 -31.61
C TRP A 17 -1.08 3.28 -30.73
N GLN A 18 0.06 3.88 -31.10
CA GLN A 18 1.26 3.85 -30.25
C GLN A 18 1.03 4.47 -28.87
N TYR A 19 0.16 5.47 -28.78
CA TYR A 19 -0.23 6.04 -27.50
C TYR A 19 -1.07 5.07 -26.66
N LEU A 20 -2.01 4.34 -27.28
CA LEU A 20 -2.77 3.28 -26.59
C LEU A 20 -1.86 2.17 -26.08
N ASP A 21 -0.86 1.74 -26.86
CA ASP A 21 0.10 0.72 -26.41
C ASP A 21 0.86 1.17 -25.15
N LYS A 22 1.25 2.44 -25.11
CA LYS A 22 1.87 3.07 -23.93
C LYS A 22 0.93 3.08 -22.72
N LEU A 23 -0.35 3.38 -22.94
CA LEU A 23 -1.35 3.37 -21.88
C LEU A 23 -1.62 1.94 -21.36
N VAL A 24 -1.64 0.95 -22.25
CA VAL A 24 -1.76 -0.47 -21.86
C VAL A 24 -0.57 -0.89 -21.00
N LEU A 25 0.66 -0.51 -21.38
CA LEU A 25 1.86 -0.77 -20.58
C LEU A 25 1.78 -0.13 -19.19
N LEU A 26 1.29 1.11 -19.11
CA LEU A 26 1.07 1.82 -17.85
C LEU A 26 0.05 1.07 -16.96
N LEU A 27 -1.09 0.67 -17.52
CA LEU A 27 -2.18 0.04 -16.77
C LEU A 27 -1.94 -1.43 -16.42
N GLN A 28 -0.95 -2.08 -17.04
CA GLN A 28 -0.67 -3.50 -16.81
C GLN A 28 -0.38 -3.83 -15.34
N SER A 29 0.40 -3.02 -14.64
CA SER A 29 0.70 -3.24 -13.21
C SER A 29 -0.53 -3.06 -12.32
N PHE A 30 -1.48 -2.21 -12.70
CA PHE A 30 -2.75 -2.07 -11.99
C PHE A 30 -3.61 -3.30 -12.16
N ALA A 31 -3.74 -3.82 -13.38
CA ALA A 31 -4.47 -5.06 -13.64
C ALA A 31 -3.87 -6.23 -12.83
N GLN A 32 -2.54 -6.38 -12.83
CA GLN A 32 -1.86 -7.41 -12.05
C GLN A 32 -2.09 -7.27 -10.54
N SER A 33 -2.01 -6.05 -10.01
CA SER A 33 -2.25 -5.76 -8.59
C SER A 33 -3.69 -6.07 -8.19
N ILE A 34 -4.67 -5.71 -9.03
CA ILE A 34 -6.09 -6.03 -8.79
C ILE A 34 -6.30 -7.55 -8.80
N THR A 35 -5.79 -8.26 -9.80
CA THR A 35 -5.88 -9.73 -9.85
C THR A 35 -5.22 -10.38 -8.63
N PHE A 36 -4.08 -9.86 -8.17
CA PHE A 36 -3.43 -10.34 -6.96
C PHE A 36 -4.32 -10.16 -5.73
N ILE A 37 -4.91 -8.97 -5.56
CA ILE A 37 -5.84 -8.66 -4.47
C ILE A 37 -7.09 -9.55 -4.54
N GLU A 38 -7.70 -9.69 -5.71
CA GLU A 38 -8.91 -10.49 -5.94
C GLU A 38 -8.65 -11.99 -5.71
N SER A 39 -7.43 -12.46 -5.97
CA SER A 39 -7.04 -13.84 -5.71
C SER A 39 -6.84 -14.15 -4.22
N SER A 40 -6.77 -13.12 -3.37
CA SER A 40 -6.65 -13.29 -1.94
C SER A 40 -8.01 -13.56 -1.31
N GLN A 41 -8.06 -14.60 -0.46
CA GLN A 41 -9.24 -14.84 0.38
C GLN A 41 -9.48 -13.68 1.37
N TYR A 42 -8.42 -13.00 1.80
CA TYR A 42 -8.47 -11.89 2.75
C TYR A 42 -7.49 -10.80 2.35
N LEU A 43 -8.01 -9.63 2.00
CA LEU A 43 -7.17 -8.46 1.77
C LEU A 43 -6.68 -7.93 3.12
N THR A 44 -5.38 -8.09 3.41
CA THR A 44 -4.79 -7.60 4.66
C THR A 44 -4.06 -6.27 4.44
N MET A 45 -3.89 -5.52 5.52
CA MET A 45 -3.09 -4.29 5.50
C MET A 45 -1.64 -4.56 5.07
N GLY A 46 -1.09 -5.71 5.50
CA GLY A 46 0.24 -6.18 5.13
C GLY A 46 0.39 -6.55 3.65
N MET A 47 -0.72 -6.79 2.95
CA MET A 47 -0.77 -7.01 1.49
C MET A 47 -1.02 -5.71 0.71
N MET A 48 -1.87 -4.82 1.22
CA MET A 48 -2.22 -3.56 0.55
C MET A 48 -1.01 -2.65 0.40
N TYR A 49 -0.22 -2.48 1.46
CA TYR A 49 0.94 -1.61 1.43
C TYR A 49 1.99 -1.97 0.37
N PRO A 50 2.53 -3.21 0.32
CA PRO A 50 3.49 -3.58 -0.72
C PRO A 50 2.89 -3.47 -2.13
N THR A 51 1.59 -3.71 -2.28
CA THR A 51 0.91 -3.60 -3.57
C THR A 51 0.87 -2.15 -4.06
N ILE A 52 0.47 -1.21 -3.20
CA ILE A 52 0.42 0.21 -3.53
C ILE A 52 1.83 0.77 -3.75
N TYR A 53 2.79 0.39 -2.90
CA TYR A 53 4.18 0.80 -3.08
C TYR A 53 4.74 0.37 -4.44
N LYS A 54 4.43 -0.86 -4.87
CA LYS A 54 4.82 -1.35 -6.20
C LYS A 54 4.15 -0.57 -7.34
N LEU A 55 2.90 -0.13 -7.17
CA LEU A 55 2.22 0.72 -8.16
C LEU A 55 2.91 2.08 -8.29
N ILE A 56 3.29 2.71 -7.18
CA ILE A 56 4.03 3.98 -7.19
C ILE A 56 5.36 3.82 -7.94
N LEU A 57 6.16 2.80 -7.59
CA LEU A 57 7.42 2.52 -8.29
C LEU A 57 7.22 2.28 -9.80
N HIS A 58 6.12 1.64 -10.19
CA HIS A 58 5.79 1.44 -11.59
C HIS A 58 5.45 2.76 -12.31
N LEU A 59 4.71 3.67 -11.67
CA LEU A 59 4.42 4.98 -12.23
C LEU A 59 5.72 5.77 -12.48
N ASP A 60 6.65 5.72 -11.52
CA ASP A 60 7.96 6.37 -11.64
C ASP A 60 8.79 5.78 -12.81
N ASP A 61 8.88 4.44 -12.89
CA ASP A 61 9.60 3.75 -13.97
C ASP A 61 9.00 4.06 -15.35
N ILE A 62 7.67 4.02 -15.47
CA ILE A 62 6.97 4.32 -16.73
C ILE A 62 7.15 5.79 -17.13
N SER A 63 7.08 6.72 -16.18
CA SER A 63 7.28 8.15 -16.43
C SER A 63 8.67 8.44 -17.02
N ILE A 64 9.69 7.72 -16.54
CA ILE A 64 11.07 7.79 -17.04
C ILE A 64 11.21 7.08 -18.40
N LYS A 65 10.60 5.91 -18.57
CA LYS A 65 10.81 5.04 -19.74
C LYS A 65 10.10 5.50 -21.01
N LEU A 66 8.89 6.05 -20.90
CA LEU A 66 8.04 6.35 -22.07
C LEU A 66 8.18 7.79 -22.59
N THR A 67 8.84 8.69 -21.84
CA THR A 67 9.23 10.08 -22.19
C THR A 67 8.28 10.83 -23.12
N THR A 68 6.96 10.69 -22.91
CA THR A 68 5.93 11.41 -23.66
C THR A 68 5.23 12.31 -22.67
N SER A 69 5.18 13.63 -22.92
CA SER A 69 4.66 14.60 -21.95
C SER A 69 3.29 14.20 -21.41
N LYS A 70 2.36 13.80 -22.29
CA LYS A 70 1.02 13.33 -21.89
C LYS A 70 1.02 12.11 -20.96
N ILE A 71 1.94 11.17 -21.15
CA ILE A 71 2.04 9.98 -20.28
C ILE A 71 2.64 10.39 -18.92
N GLN A 72 3.59 11.33 -18.92
CA GLN A 72 4.15 11.87 -17.68
C GLN A 72 3.07 12.61 -16.88
N ASP A 73 2.28 13.46 -17.54
CA ASP A 73 1.13 14.14 -16.91
C ASP A 73 0.15 13.13 -16.28
N ILE A 74 -0.14 12.03 -16.99
CA ILE A 74 -1.00 10.97 -16.46
C ILE A 74 -0.36 10.27 -15.26
N CYS A 75 0.94 9.94 -15.33
CA CYS A 75 1.66 9.32 -14.23
C CYS A 75 1.64 10.22 -12.99
N GLU A 76 1.86 11.53 -13.15
CA GLU A 76 1.80 12.52 -12.07
C GLU A 76 0.40 12.58 -11.45
N ILE A 77 -0.65 12.72 -12.26
CA ILE A 77 -2.04 12.72 -11.79
C ILE A 77 -2.39 11.43 -11.03
N MET A 78 -1.94 10.28 -11.53
CA MET A 78 -2.17 9.00 -10.88
C MET A 78 -1.40 8.89 -9.56
N ASN A 79 -0.15 9.34 -9.52
CA ASN A 79 0.69 9.29 -8.32
C ASN A 79 0.11 10.22 -7.25
N ASP A 80 -0.25 11.45 -7.62
CA ASP A 80 -0.93 12.40 -6.73
C ASP A 80 -2.25 11.83 -6.21
N SER A 81 -3.04 11.18 -7.07
CA SER A 81 -4.26 10.51 -6.64
C SER A 81 -3.96 9.42 -5.61
N ILE A 82 -2.99 8.55 -5.87
CA ILE A 82 -2.61 7.48 -4.93
C ILE A 82 -2.14 8.08 -3.61
N LEU A 83 -1.25 9.07 -3.62
CA LEU A 83 -0.70 9.69 -2.41
C LEU A 83 -1.75 10.46 -1.60
N ASN A 84 -2.70 11.12 -2.27
CA ASN A 84 -3.79 11.83 -1.58
C ASN A 84 -4.80 10.90 -0.92
N HIS A 85 -5.05 9.72 -1.50
CA HIS A 85 -5.96 8.72 -0.92
C HIS A 85 -5.24 7.79 0.05
N TRP A 86 -3.95 7.61 -0.15
CA TRP A 86 -3.08 6.73 0.61
C TRP A 86 -1.95 7.55 1.21
N ASP A 87 -2.31 8.30 2.25
CA ASP A 87 -1.38 8.95 3.17
C ASP A 87 -0.22 7.97 3.43
N GLU A 88 1.02 8.39 3.11
CA GLU A 88 2.25 7.57 3.19
C GLU A 88 2.16 6.62 4.39
N PRO A 89 2.54 5.33 4.25
CA PRO A 89 2.17 4.31 5.21
C PRO A 89 2.42 4.80 6.62
N LYS A 90 1.31 4.94 7.34
CA LYS A 90 1.38 5.09 8.77
C LYS A 90 2.18 3.88 9.26
N GLU A 91 2.95 4.12 10.28
CA GLU A 91 3.85 3.16 10.92
C GLU A 91 3.27 1.73 11.09
N ILE A 92 1.95 1.64 11.21
CA ILE A 92 1.17 0.42 11.43
C ILE A 92 1.17 -0.49 10.20
N GLU A 93 1.08 0.06 9.00
CA GLU A 93 1.02 -0.64 7.72
C GLU A 93 2.36 -1.32 7.40
N LEU A 94 3.45 -0.60 7.69
CA LEU A 94 4.81 -1.12 7.60
C LEU A 94 5.03 -2.26 8.59
N ILE A 95 4.58 -2.09 9.83
CA ILE A 95 4.61 -3.14 10.86
C ILE A 95 3.74 -4.33 10.44
N ALA A 96 2.53 -4.10 9.94
CA ALA A 96 1.62 -5.15 9.49
C ALA A 96 2.26 -5.97 8.35
N SER A 97 2.89 -5.29 7.39
CA SER A 97 3.63 -5.94 6.30
C SER A 97 4.84 -6.72 6.82
N TYR A 98 5.55 -6.20 7.82
CA TYR A 98 6.68 -6.90 8.45
C TYR A 98 6.25 -8.15 9.24
N LEU A 99 5.05 -8.13 9.82
CA LEU A 99 4.49 -9.25 10.57
C LEU A 99 3.83 -10.29 9.66
N ASP A 100 3.45 -9.91 8.43
CA ASP A 100 2.90 -10.82 7.45
C ASP A 100 4.00 -11.79 6.94
N PRO A 101 3.82 -13.12 7.03
CA PRO A 101 4.81 -14.09 6.57
C PRO A 101 5.23 -13.89 5.10
N CYS A 102 4.32 -13.45 4.24
CA CYS A 102 4.57 -13.22 2.82
C CYS A 102 5.48 -12.01 2.58
N PHE A 103 5.51 -11.05 3.51
CA PHE A 103 6.23 -9.77 3.37
C PHE A 103 7.21 -9.51 4.51
N LYS A 104 7.48 -10.50 5.37
CA LYS A 104 8.30 -10.43 6.58
C LYS A 104 9.64 -9.73 6.42
N ASN A 105 10.23 -9.82 5.24
CA ASN A 105 11.54 -9.26 4.95
C ASN A 105 11.51 -7.85 4.38
N LEU A 106 10.33 -7.32 4.04
CA LEU A 106 10.13 -6.02 3.38
C LEU A 106 11.09 -5.81 2.21
N HIS A 107 11.30 -6.83 1.38
CA HIS A 107 12.29 -6.83 0.29
C HIS A 107 12.07 -5.70 -0.74
N PHE A 108 10.87 -5.14 -0.77
CA PHE A 108 10.51 -4.03 -1.62
C PHE A 108 10.98 -2.67 -1.07
N LEU A 109 11.42 -2.59 0.19
CA LEU A 109 11.92 -1.36 0.81
C LEU A 109 13.45 -1.30 0.86
N SER A 110 13.96 -0.09 1.04
CA SER A 110 15.38 0.12 1.32
C SER A 110 15.79 -0.47 2.68
N PRO A 111 17.07 -0.88 2.85
CA PRO A 111 17.57 -1.38 4.13
C PRO A 111 17.35 -0.42 5.30
N SER A 112 17.46 0.90 5.06
CA SER A 112 17.23 1.92 6.08
C SER A 112 15.78 1.94 6.55
N LYS A 113 14.80 1.91 5.63
CA LYS A 113 13.37 1.89 5.97
C LYS A 113 12.97 0.61 6.68
N LYS A 114 13.60 -0.52 6.33
CA LYS A 114 13.45 -1.78 7.06
C LYS A 114 13.93 -1.67 8.51
N ILE A 115 15.13 -1.11 8.73
CA ILE A 115 15.67 -0.91 10.08
C ILE A 115 14.76 0.01 10.89
N GLU A 116 14.29 1.11 10.29
CA GLU A 116 13.32 2.04 10.89
C GLU A 116 12.06 1.30 11.35
N THR A 117 11.47 0.48 10.48
CA THR A 117 10.26 -0.32 10.77
C THR A 117 10.47 -1.29 11.93
N VAL A 118 11.63 -1.98 11.95
CA VAL A 118 11.95 -2.93 13.03
C VAL A 118 12.16 -2.21 14.36
N ASN A 119 12.86 -1.07 14.35
CA ASN A 119 13.07 -0.28 15.57
C ASN A 119 11.76 0.26 16.11
N LEU A 120 10.88 0.70 15.23
CA LEU A 120 9.56 1.17 15.59
C LEU A 120 8.70 0.06 16.21
N LEU A 121 8.71 -1.15 15.63
CA LEU A 121 8.05 -2.31 16.24
C LEU A 121 8.59 -2.60 17.63
N ARG A 122 9.91 -2.57 17.83
CA ARG A 122 10.54 -2.76 19.14
C ARG A 122 10.08 -1.70 20.15
N THR A 123 10.05 -0.44 19.76
CA THR A 123 9.56 0.67 20.61
C THR A 123 8.10 0.45 21.00
N LYS A 124 7.22 0.06 20.05
CA LYS A 124 5.82 -0.23 20.37
C LYS A 124 5.68 -1.41 21.34
N ILE A 125 6.47 -2.48 21.18
CA ILE A 125 6.47 -3.63 22.09
C ILE A 125 6.95 -3.24 23.50
N ALA A 126 8.02 -2.44 23.60
CA ALA A 126 8.53 -1.95 24.88
C ALA A 126 7.48 -1.13 25.63
N ASN A 127 6.84 -0.18 24.95
CA ASN A 127 5.78 0.67 25.54
C ASN A 127 4.58 -0.16 26.04
N LEU A 128 4.22 -1.24 25.35
CA LEU A 128 3.17 -2.16 25.80
C LEU A 128 3.60 -2.96 27.04
N SER A 129 4.87 -3.35 27.12
CA SER A 129 5.42 -4.09 28.24
C SER A 129 5.41 -3.23 29.51
N ASP A 130 5.78 -1.96 29.41
CA ASP A 130 5.75 -1.01 30.52
C ASP A 130 4.31 -0.81 31.05
N LEU A 131 3.31 -0.71 30.18
CA LEU A 131 1.90 -0.54 30.58
C LEU A 131 1.33 -1.76 31.32
N SER A 132 1.81 -2.97 30.98
CA SER A 132 1.39 -4.19 31.68
C SER A 132 1.84 -4.23 33.15
N THR A 133 2.94 -3.56 33.49
CA THR A 133 3.43 -3.47 34.89
C THR A 133 2.60 -2.54 35.78
N PHE A 134 1.93 -1.54 35.19
CA PHE A 134 1.07 -0.60 35.94
C PHE A 134 -0.31 -1.16 36.29
N THR A 135 -0.81 -2.15 35.53
CA THR A 135 -2.14 -2.72 35.74
C THR A 135 -2.16 -3.82 36.81
N THR A 136 -1.01 -4.45 37.10
CA THR A 136 -0.90 -5.50 38.13
C THR A 136 -0.73 -4.99 39.56
N SER A 137 -0.48 -3.69 39.78
CA SER A 137 -0.21 -3.14 41.13
C SER A 137 -1.42 -2.54 41.84
N ASN A 138 -2.61 -2.47 41.21
CA ASN A 138 -3.79 -1.78 41.76
C ASN A 138 -5.05 -2.66 41.84
N ILE A 139 -4.93 -3.92 42.26
CA ILE A 139 -6.09 -4.68 42.75
C ILE A 139 -6.10 -4.56 44.28
N PRO A 140 -7.02 -3.80 44.90
CA PRO A 140 -7.19 -3.82 46.34
C PRO A 140 -7.70 -5.21 46.72
N THR A 141 -6.90 -5.99 47.44
CA THR A 141 -7.36 -7.15 48.19
C THR A 141 -8.42 -6.66 49.18
N GLN A 142 -9.70 -6.89 48.88
CA GLN A 142 -10.73 -6.86 49.92
C GLN A 142 -10.56 -8.13 50.77
N ASP A 143 -9.87 -7.96 51.90
CA ASP A 143 -10.00 -8.83 53.05
C ASP A 143 -11.48 -8.93 53.44
N THR A 144 -12.10 -10.07 53.18
CA THR A 144 -13.41 -10.44 53.74
C THR A 144 -13.23 -11.65 54.64
N HIS A 145 -12.72 -11.42 55.85
CA HIS A 145 -12.94 -12.31 56.97
C HIS A 145 -13.48 -11.55 58.18
N LYS A 146 -14.75 -11.87 58.49
CA LYS A 146 -15.44 -11.89 59.81
C LYS A 146 -16.75 -11.10 59.80
N HIS A 147 -17.89 -11.80 59.68
CA HIS A 147 -18.81 -12.01 60.82
C HIS A 147 -20.07 -12.79 60.37
N MET A 148 -20.29 -13.97 60.95
CA MET A 148 -21.54 -14.40 61.63
C MET A 148 -21.60 -15.94 61.70
N MET A 149 -21.06 -16.47 62.79
CA MET A 149 -21.80 -17.48 63.55
C MET A 149 -22.55 -16.73 64.65
N SER A 150 -23.88 -16.70 64.55
CA SER A 150 -24.84 -17.00 65.62
C SER A 150 -26.25 -16.81 65.08
#